data_AF-A0A1B0D8N0-F1
#
_entry.id   AF-A0A1B0D8N0-F1
#
_cell.length_a   1.000
_cell.length_b   1.000
_cell.length_c   1.000
_cell.angle_alpha   90.00
_cell.angle_beta   90.00
_cell.angle_gamma   90.00
#
_symmetry.space_group_name_H-M   'P 1'
#
loop_
_entity.id
_entity.type
_entity.pdbx_description
1 polymer ?
#
loop_
_entity_poly.entity_id
_entity_poly.type
_entity_poly.pdbx_seq_one_letter_code
_entity_poly.pdbx_strand_id
1 'polypeptide(L)'
;MALDARNNSALFKRAEQLKRWEESDTNQAPAVPKNAHARKVKFSAGCVFLAACMAGDKEEVLRLLDQENADINTCNVDGLTALHQFVS
;
A
#
# COMPACT_ATOMS: atom_id res chain seq x y z
N MET A 1 -2.37 -3.62 42.53
CA MET A 1 -3.68 -2.94 42.70
C MET A 1 -3.85 -1.71 41.79
N ALA A 2 -3.04 -0.64 41.87
CA ALA A 2 -3.23 0.54 41.00
C ALA A 2 -2.75 0.37 39.55
N LEU A 3 -1.85 -0.57 39.27
CA LEU A 3 -1.34 -0.88 37.92
C LEU A 3 -2.36 -1.73 37.14
N ASP A 4 -3.01 -2.68 37.82
CA ASP A 4 -4.03 -3.57 37.25
C ASP A 4 -5.29 -2.82 36.82
N ALA A 5 -5.74 -1.84 37.63
CA ALA A 5 -6.87 -0.98 37.29
C ALA A 5 -6.61 -0.09 36.06
N ARG A 6 -5.37 0.42 35.92
CA ARG A 6 -4.95 1.21 34.75
C ARG A 6 -4.88 0.35 33.48
N ASN A 7 -4.35 -0.87 33.57
CA ASN A 7 -4.28 -1.81 32.46
C ASN A 7 -5.67 -2.23 31.96
N ASN A 8 -6.58 -2.54 32.89
CA ASN A 8 -7.99 -2.84 32.56
C ASN A 8 -8.68 -1.64 31.90
N SER A 9 -8.36 -0.41 32.31
CA SER A 9 -8.91 0.79 31.68
C SER A 9 -8.38 1.02 30.25
N ALA A 10 -7.13 0.68 29.96
CA ALA A 10 -6.54 0.84 28.63
C ALA A 10 -7.12 -0.18 27.62
N LEU A 11 -7.28 -1.43 28.05
CA LEU A 11 -7.93 -2.47 27.25
C LEU A 11 -9.39 -2.12 26.95
N PHE A 12 -10.13 -1.68 27.96
CA PHE A 12 -11.54 -1.26 27.80
C PHE A 12 -11.67 -0.08 26.83
N LYS A 13 -10.83 0.95 26.98
CA LYS A 13 -10.80 2.11 26.07
C LYS A 13 -10.46 1.70 24.63
N ARG A 14 -9.52 0.77 24.44
CA ARG A 14 -9.20 0.25 23.10
C ARG A 14 -10.37 -0.50 22.49
N ALA A 15 -11.06 -1.33 23.26
CA ALA A 15 -12.24 -2.05 22.79
C ALA A 15 -13.36 -1.08 22.34
N GLU A 16 -13.59 -0.02 23.11
CA GLU A 16 -14.58 1.01 22.75
C GLU A 16 -14.18 1.77 21.48
N GLN A 17 -12.89 2.10 21.32
CA GLN A 17 -12.38 2.74 20.10
C GLN A 17 -12.58 1.86 18.85
N LEU A 18 -12.29 0.56 18.95
CA LEU A 18 -12.50 -0.38 17.84
C LEU A 18 -13.97 -0.47 17.45
N LYS A 19 -14.88 -0.56 18.44
CA LYS A 19 -16.33 -0.55 18.18
C LYS A 19 -16.77 0.72 17.45
N ARG A 20 -16.27 1.88 17.87
CA ARG A 20 -16.57 3.16 17.19
C ARG A 20 -15.96 3.23 15.78
N TRP A 21 -14.84 2.55 15.54
CA TRP A 21 -14.22 2.49 14.22
C TRP A 21 -15.02 1.62 13.24
N GLU A 22 -15.63 0.52 13.69
CA GLU A 22 -16.45 -0.37 12.86
C GLU A 22 -17.60 0.38 12.16
N GLU A 23 -18.23 1.33 12.87
CA GLU A 23 -19.32 2.17 12.37
C GLU A 23 -18.83 3.44 11.66
N SER A 24 -17.52 3.70 11.63
CA SER A 24 -16.96 4.94 11.08
C SER A 24 -16.97 4.96 9.55
N ASP A 25 -17.12 6.17 8.98
CA ASP A 25 -17.04 6.40 7.53
C ASP A 25 -15.73 5.86 6.92
N THR A 26 -14.63 5.88 7.68
CA THR A 26 -13.33 5.35 7.24
C THR A 26 -13.38 3.85 6.99
N ASN A 27 -14.09 3.09 7.83
CA ASN A 27 -14.24 1.64 7.67
C ASN A 27 -15.28 1.30 6.58
N GLN A 28 -16.30 2.16 6.41
CA GLN A 28 -17.31 2.00 5.36
C GLN A 28 -16.85 2.49 3.98
N ALA A 29 -15.72 3.19 3.90
CA ALA A 29 -15.17 3.67 2.65
C ALA A 29 -14.81 2.48 1.71
N PRO A 30 -15.03 2.61 0.40
CA PRO A 30 -14.72 1.56 -0.55
C PRO A 30 -13.19 1.31 -0.60
N ALA A 31 -12.80 0.04 -0.67
CA ALA A 31 -11.39 -0.37 -0.74
C ALA A 31 -10.64 0.24 -1.94
N VAL A 32 -11.34 0.46 -3.06
CA VAL A 32 -10.80 1.13 -4.23
C VAL A 32 -11.45 2.51 -4.36
N PRO A 33 -10.65 3.60 -4.45
CA PRO A 33 -11.19 4.94 -4.65
C PRO A 33 -11.93 5.01 -5.99
N LYS A 34 -13.14 5.59 -5.99
CA LYS A 34 -13.99 5.69 -7.19
C LYS A 34 -13.34 6.46 -8.35
N ASN A 35 -12.44 7.40 -8.06
CA ASN A 35 -11.75 8.22 -9.06
C ASN A 35 -10.23 8.09 -8.96
N ALA A 36 -9.68 7.01 -9.54
CA ALA A 36 -8.22 6.80 -9.59
C ALA A 36 -7.47 7.97 -10.27
N HIS A 37 -8.08 8.59 -11.28
CA HIS A 37 -7.50 9.72 -12.01
C HIS A 37 -7.52 11.05 -11.24
N ALA A 38 -8.28 11.16 -10.15
CA ALA A 38 -8.32 12.37 -9.32
C ALA A 38 -7.22 12.43 -8.26
N ARG A 39 -6.34 11.41 -8.19
CA ARG A 39 -5.21 11.42 -7.25
C ARG A 39 -4.23 12.52 -7.62
N LYS A 40 -4.09 13.49 -6.70
CA LYS A 40 -3.11 14.58 -6.81
C LYS A 40 -1.67 14.10 -6.63
N VAL A 41 -1.48 13.03 -5.87
CA VAL A 41 -0.16 12.43 -5.62
C VAL A 41 0.11 11.35 -6.66
N LYS A 42 1.25 11.47 -7.34
CA LYS A 42 1.72 10.50 -8.34
C LYS A 42 3.17 10.15 -8.02
N PHE A 43 3.53 8.89 -8.25
CA PHE A 43 4.91 8.43 -8.21
C PHE A 43 5.46 8.38 -9.63
N SER A 44 6.79 8.46 -9.77
CA SER A 44 7.44 8.29 -11.06
C SER A 44 7.16 6.90 -11.62
N ALA A 45 6.99 6.78 -12.95
CA ALA A 45 6.72 5.52 -13.63
C ALA A 45 7.67 4.39 -13.22
N GLY A 46 8.98 4.68 -13.10
CA GLY A 46 9.95 3.67 -12.69
C GLY A 46 9.76 3.14 -11.26
N CYS A 47 9.33 4.00 -10.33
CA CYS A 47 8.99 3.58 -8.95
C CYS A 47 7.76 2.69 -8.94
N VAL A 48 6.72 3.05 -9.71
CA VAL A 48 5.49 2.26 -9.84
C VAL A 48 5.80 0.89 -10.47
N PHE A 49 6.59 0.86 -11.53
CA PHE A 49 7.00 -0.37 -12.22
C PHE A 49 7.77 -1.32 -11.30
N LEU A 50 8.81 -0.81 -10.61
CA LEU A 50 9.59 -1.63 -9.68
C LEU A 50 8.71 -2.15 -8.51
N ALA A 51 7.79 -1.34 -8.00
CA ALA A 51 6.87 -1.75 -6.95
C ALA A 51 5.90 -2.84 -7.42
N ALA A 52 5.33 -2.72 -8.63
CA ALA A 52 4.46 -3.74 -9.22
C ALA A 52 5.21 -5.07 -9.41
N CYS A 53 6.46 -5.01 -9.90
CA CYS A 53 7.35 -6.15 -9.96
C CYS A 53 7.53 -6.78 -8.57
N MET A 54 8.00 -6.03 -7.57
CA MET A 54 8.26 -6.56 -6.22
C MET A 54 7.00 -7.13 -5.54
N ALA A 55 5.82 -6.60 -5.83
CA ALA A 55 4.55 -7.13 -5.33
C ALA A 55 4.14 -8.46 -5.99
N GLY A 56 4.79 -8.87 -7.08
CA GLY A 56 4.39 -10.02 -7.88
C GLY A 56 3.10 -9.79 -8.67
N ASP A 57 2.66 -8.54 -8.82
CA ASP A 57 1.42 -8.19 -9.52
C ASP A 57 1.65 -8.20 -11.03
N LYS A 58 1.55 -9.39 -11.62
CA LYS A 58 1.80 -9.61 -13.05
C LYS A 58 0.85 -8.81 -13.94
N GLU A 59 -0.40 -8.63 -13.54
CA GLU A 59 -1.39 -7.91 -14.33
C GLU A 59 -1.01 -6.44 -14.45
N GLU A 60 -0.61 -5.82 -13.33
CA GLU A 60 -0.16 -4.44 -13.34
C GLU A 60 1.17 -4.27 -14.08
N VAL A 61 2.12 -5.20 -13.93
CA VAL A 61 3.38 -5.18 -14.69
C VAL A 61 3.11 -5.22 -16.19
N LEU A 62 2.25 -6.11 -16.66
CA LEU A 62 1.88 -6.19 -18.08
C LEU A 62 1.18 -4.91 -18.55
N ARG A 63 0.25 -4.37 -17.75
CA ARG A 63 -0.42 -3.10 -18.06
C ARG A 63 0.58 -1.96 -18.23
N LEU A 64 1.56 -1.84 -17.33
CA LEU A 64 2.59 -0.80 -17.38
C LEU A 64 3.52 -0.96 -18.59
N LEU A 65 3.85 -2.19 -18.99
CA LEU A 65 4.65 -2.46 -20.19
C LEU A 65 3.88 -2.14 -21.47
N ASP A 66 2.65 -2.65 -21.59
CA ASP A 66 1.88 -2.61 -22.84
C ASP A 66 1.22 -1.24 -23.08
N GLN A 67 0.74 -0.58 -22.02
CA GLN A 67 -0.09 0.64 -22.14
C GLN A 67 0.67 1.92 -21.81
N GLU A 68 1.67 1.85 -20.92
CA GLU A 68 2.42 3.02 -20.46
C GLU A 68 3.88 3.04 -20.97
N ASN A 69 4.29 2.05 -21.78
CA ASN A 69 5.64 1.92 -22.31
C ASN A 69 6.73 2.01 -21.23
N ALA A 70 6.50 1.39 -20.08
CA ALA A 70 7.49 1.34 -19.01
C ALA A 70 8.78 0.66 -19.50
N ASP A 71 9.95 1.24 -19.17
CA ASP A 71 11.23 0.62 -19.50
C ASP A 71 11.46 -0.58 -18.57
N ILE A 72 11.53 -1.77 -19.17
CA ILE A 72 11.80 -3.03 -18.47
C ILE A 72 13.16 -3.01 -17.75
N ASN A 73 14.10 -2.17 -18.21
CA ASN A 73 15.43 -2.01 -17.63
C ASN A 73 15.49 -0.90 -16.56
N THR A 74 14.34 -0.35 -16.16
CA THR A 74 14.26 0.58 -15.03
C THR A 74 15.02 0.01 -13.82
N CYS A 75 15.90 0.83 -13.24
CA CYS A 75 16.66 0.50 -12.05
C CYS A 75 16.30 1.39 -10.86
N ASN A 76 16.56 0.90 -9.64
CA ASN A 76 16.47 1.70 -8.43
C ASN A 76 17.69 2.63 -8.29
N VAL A 77 17.79 3.37 -7.17
CA VAL A 77 18.90 4.28 -6.89
C VAL A 77 20.27 3.58 -6.85
N ASP A 78 20.30 2.28 -6.55
CA ASP A 78 21.50 1.45 -6.49
C ASP A 78 21.85 0.83 -7.86
N GLY A 79 21.05 1.09 -8.90
CA GLY A 79 21.25 0.51 -10.23
C GLY A 79 20.69 -0.91 -10.42
N LEU A 80 19.90 -1.42 -9.47
CA LEU A 80 19.29 -2.76 -9.54
C LEU A 80 17.96 -2.70 -10.30
N THR A 81 17.86 -3.51 -11.35
CA THR A 81 16.58 -3.75 -12.06
C THR A 81 15.68 -4.72 -11.31
N ALA A 82 14.42 -4.83 -11.71
CA ALA A 82 13.50 -5.82 -11.16
C ALA A 82 14.09 -7.24 -11.18
N LEU A 83 14.76 -7.64 -12.27
CA LEU A 83 15.36 -8.97 -12.38
C LEU A 83 16.46 -9.20 -11.34
N HIS A 84 17.30 -8.21 -11.03
CA HIS A 84 18.33 -8.35 -10.00
C HIS A 84 17.73 -8.67 -8.62
N GLN A 85 16.58 -8.08 -8.31
CA GLN A 85 15.89 -8.25 -7.03
C GLN A 85 15.28 -9.64 -6.86
N PHE A 86 14.99 -10.35 -7.96
CA PHE A 86 14.42 -11.72 -7.91
C PHE A 86 15.46 -12.83 -7.89
N VAL A 87 16.71 -12.51 -8.19
CA VAL A 87 17.81 -13.50 -8.23
C VAL A 87 18.61 -13.49 -6.91
N SER A 88 18.28 -12.57 -5.99
CA SER A 88 18.83 -12.50 -4.63
C SER A 88 17.91 -13.23 -3.64
#